data_AF-A0A2E0TSV1-F1
#
_entry.id   AF-A0A2E0TSV1-F1
#
_cell.length_a   1.000
_cell.length_b   1.000
_cell.length_c   1.000
_cell.angle_alpha   90.00
_cell.angle_beta   90.00
_cell.angle_gamma   90.00
#
_symmetry.space_group_name_H-M   'P 1'
#
loop_
_entity.id
_entity.type
_entity.pdbx_description
1 polymer ?
#
loop_
_entity_poly.entity_id
_entity_poly.type
_entity_poly.pdbx_seq_one_letter_code
_entity_poly.pdbx_strand_id
1 'polypeptide(L)'
;MIRFFPRLPRVVARELAAELCEATNFAAQERAATSHPLASYGPTGGNPVRPEELEELADSIRRIADRMAFPEPIRTRQASSFDGQCAVFLHREAGIPPTEASREDVWAFFGCVLLPDVVRWRWGGGQKSPVDRFLGGDRGLRNTFGRLWWRGELLRDDWWADREPYELVHVLKDDEIVGFVERARAVMSRQTAVAVARETMRAAARDQVDSRMELFRDVMKRFLRRGALINYEALDPEEMRMVARELVAESVKALEGASRRRAAV
;
A
#
# COMPACT_ATOMS: atom_id res chain seq x y z
N MET A 1 9.32 -11.42 20.33
CA MET A 1 8.02 -12.07 20.64
C MET A 1 6.98 -11.55 19.65
N ILE A 2 6.13 -12.41 19.08
CA ILE A 2 5.13 -12.01 18.08
C ILE A 2 4.00 -11.22 18.79
N ARG A 3 3.66 -10.04 18.25
CA ARG A 3 2.59 -9.16 18.75
C ARG A 3 1.28 -9.51 18.05
N PHE A 4 0.17 -9.50 18.78
CA PHE A 4 -1.17 -9.75 18.25
C PHE A 4 -2.00 -8.48 18.25
N PHE A 5 -2.56 -8.12 17.11
CA PHE A 5 -3.40 -6.95 16.94
C PHE A 5 -4.88 -7.32 17.09
N PRO A 6 -5.71 -6.38 17.57
CA PRO A 6 -7.15 -6.61 17.67
C PRO A 6 -7.76 -6.83 16.28
N ARG A 7 -8.72 -7.76 16.23
CA ARG A 7 -9.38 -8.24 15.02
C ARG A 7 -10.86 -7.95 15.13
N LEU A 8 -11.40 -7.18 14.19
CA LEU A 8 -12.82 -6.85 14.16
C LEU A 8 -13.59 -7.82 13.23
N PRO A 9 -14.63 -8.51 13.73
CA PRO A 9 -15.44 -9.39 12.89
C PRO A 9 -16.05 -8.65 11.70
N ARG A 10 -16.05 -9.29 10.53
CA ARG A 10 -16.46 -8.66 9.26
C ARG A 10 -17.88 -8.11 9.25
N VAL A 11 -18.82 -8.76 9.96
CA VAL A 11 -20.21 -8.28 10.07
C VAL A 11 -20.24 -6.93 10.80
N VAL A 12 -19.61 -6.87 11.98
CA VAL A 12 -19.48 -5.64 12.79
C VAL A 12 -18.75 -4.54 12.02
N ALA A 13 -17.64 -4.88 11.34
CA ALA A 13 -16.89 -3.92 10.54
C ALA A 13 -17.72 -3.31 9.40
N ARG A 14 -18.60 -4.09 8.76
CA ARG A 14 -19.50 -3.58 7.71
C ARG A 14 -20.53 -2.60 8.26
N GLU A 15 -21.12 -2.91 9.41
CA GLU A 15 -22.08 -2.03 10.08
C GLU A 15 -21.41 -0.70 10.45
N LEU A 16 -20.27 -0.76 11.15
CA LEU A 16 -19.50 0.43 11.51
C LEU A 16 -19.08 1.23 10.27
N ALA A 17 -18.55 0.58 9.23
CA ALA A 17 -18.14 1.26 8.01
C ALA A 17 -19.30 1.93 7.27
N ALA A 18 -20.50 1.34 7.28
CA ALA A 18 -21.69 1.93 6.67
C ALA A 18 -22.09 3.23 7.36
N GLU A 19 -22.00 3.30 8.69
CA GLU A 19 -22.25 4.53 9.44
C GLU A 19 -21.11 5.56 9.25
N LEU A 20 -19.86 5.10 9.41
CA LEU A 20 -18.70 5.98 9.37
C LEU A 20 -18.51 6.62 8.00
N CYS A 21 -18.82 5.92 6.91
CA CYS A 21 -18.58 6.43 5.56
C CYS A 21 -19.31 7.72 5.23
N GLU A 22 -20.39 8.03 5.96
CA GLU A 22 -21.17 9.27 5.84
C GLU A 22 -20.93 10.25 7.00
N ALA A 23 -20.28 9.81 8.08
CA ALA A 23 -19.95 10.67 9.22
C ALA A 23 -19.00 11.81 8.84
N THR A 24 -19.03 12.90 9.62
CA THR A 24 -18.00 13.95 9.54
C THR A 24 -16.68 13.45 10.11
N ASN A 25 -15.56 14.08 9.77
CA ASN A 25 -14.25 13.74 10.34
C ASN A 25 -14.29 13.81 11.88
N PHE A 26 -14.95 14.85 12.42
CA PHE A 26 -15.11 15.03 13.87
C PHE A 26 -15.92 13.90 14.52
N ALA A 27 -17.08 13.55 13.97
CA ALA A 27 -17.91 12.46 14.50
C ALA A 27 -17.21 11.09 14.39
N ALA A 28 -16.42 10.88 13.34
CA ALA A 28 -15.58 9.70 13.23
C ALA A 28 -14.48 9.70 14.31
N GLN A 29 -13.88 10.85 14.61
CA GLN A 29 -12.86 10.98 15.65
C GLN A 29 -13.42 10.73 17.05
N GLU A 30 -14.61 11.22 17.37
CA GLU A 30 -15.28 10.94 18.65
C GLU A 30 -15.61 9.45 18.83
N ARG A 31 -15.78 8.71 17.72
CA ARG A 31 -16.01 7.27 17.71
C ARG A 31 -14.73 6.44 17.69
N ALA A 32 -13.56 7.07 17.54
CA ALA A 32 -12.29 6.37 17.52
C ALA A 32 -11.99 5.78 18.91
N ALA A 33 -11.50 4.55 18.95
CA ALA A 33 -11.21 3.83 20.19
C ALA A 33 -10.07 2.84 20.02
N THR A 34 -9.45 2.44 21.13
CA THR A 34 -8.40 1.40 21.18
C THR A 34 -8.96 0.01 21.46
N SER A 35 -10.28 -0.13 21.64
CA SER A 35 -10.94 -1.41 21.86
C SER A 35 -12.35 -1.43 21.31
N HIS A 36 -12.88 -2.64 21.08
CA HIS A 36 -14.27 -2.87 20.72
C HIS A 36 -14.76 -4.15 21.41
N PRO A 37 -15.99 -4.22 21.97
CA PRO A 37 -16.46 -5.39 22.74
C PRO A 37 -16.43 -6.72 21.98
N LEU A 38 -16.62 -6.66 20.66
CA LEU A 38 -16.59 -7.82 19.76
C LEU A 38 -15.22 -8.04 19.08
N ALA A 39 -14.20 -7.25 19.42
CA ALA A 39 -12.85 -7.49 18.92
C ALA A 39 -12.23 -8.72 19.60
N SER A 40 -11.43 -9.45 18.84
CA SER A 40 -10.72 -10.64 19.31
C SER A 40 -9.23 -10.57 18.96
N TYR A 41 -8.43 -11.50 19.47
CA TYR A 41 -7.01 -11.63 19.15
C TYR A 41 -6.72 -13.02 18.55
N GLY A 42 -5.52 -13.21 18.00
CA GLY A 42 -5.08 -14.52 17.54
C GLY A 42 -5.10 -15.58 18.66
N PRO A 43 -5.58 -16.81 18.40
CA PRO A 43 -5.79 -17.82 19.45
C PRO A 43 -4.50 -18.47 19.96
N THR A 44 -3.36 -18.18 19.35
CA THR A 44 -2.12 -18.97 19.49
C THR A 44 -1.19 -18.55 20.63
N GLY A 45 -1.65 -17.83 21.65
CA GLY A 45 -0.83 -17.47 22.82
C GLY A 45 0.42 -16.64 22.47
N GLY A 46 0.31 -15.33 22.57
CA GLY A 46 1.47 -14.42 22.60
C GLY A 46 1.06 -13.06 23.16
N ASN A 47 1.75 -11.99 22.78
CA ASN A 47 1.57 -10.70 23.45
C ASN A 47 0.52 -9.83 22.72
N PRO A 48 -0.73 -9.72 23.22
CA PRO A 48 -1.68 -8.77 22.66
C PRO A 48 -1.15 -7.35 22.82
N VAL A 49 -1.28 -6.54 21.77
CA VAL A 49 -0.94 -5.12 21.84
C VAL A 49 -1.85 -4.45 22.85
N ARG A 50 -1.27 -3.72 23.81
CA ARG A 50 -2.05 -3.03 24.85
C ARG A 50 -2.77 -1.80 24.31
N PRO A 51 -3.88 -1.36 24.94
CA PRO A 51 -4.59 -0.14 24.53
C PRO A 51 -3.69 1.09 24.43
N GLU A 52 -2.73 1.26 25.34
CA GLU A 52 -1.79 2.38 25.33
C GLU A 52 -0.88 2.35 24.10
N GLU A 53 -0.42 1.15 23.70
CA GLU A 53 0.40 0.96 22.51
C GLU A 53 -0.41 1.21 21.22
N LEU A 54 -1.73 0.96 21.23
CA LEU A 54 -2.63 1.30 20.13
C LEU A 54 -2.88 2.81 20.04
N GLU A 55 -3.03 3.49 21.18
CA GLU A 55 -3.17 4.95 21.24
C GLU A 55 -1.91 5.63 20.70
N GLU A 56 -0.72 5.20 21.13
CA GLU A 56 0.56 5.72 20.62
C GLU A 56 0.71 5.54 19.10
N LEU A 57 0.24 4.40 18.57
CA LEU A 57 0.21 4.13 17.14
C LEU A 57 -0.77 5.09 16.44
N ALA A 58 -1.97 5.25 16.98
CA ALA A 58 -3.00 6.13 16.43
C ALA A 58 -2.51 7.59 16.38
N ASP A 59 -1.92 8.07 17.48
CA ASP A 59 -1.35 9.41 17.59
C ASP A 59 -0.18 9.63 16.64
N SER A 60 0.64 8.60 16.41
CA SER A 60 1.71 8.68 15.41
C SER A 60 1.16 8.86 14.00
N ILE A 61 0.08 8.16 13.64
CA ILE A 61 -0.58 8.31 12.34
C ILE A 61 -1.28 9.66 12.22
N ARG A 62 -1.99 10.12 13.26
CA ARG A 62 -2.61 11.46 13.29
C ARG A 62 -1.56 12.57 13.15
N ARG A 63 -0.41 12.47 13.83
CA ARG A 63 0.71 13.41 13.63
C ARG A 63 1.26 13.43 12.21
N ILE A 64 1.24 12.31 11.49
CA ILE A 64 1.59 12.29 10.05
C ILE A 64 0.50 13.00 9.24
N ALA A 65 -0.78 12.78 9.55
CA ALA A 65 -1.92 13.42 8.91
C ALA A 65 -1.95 14.95 9.14
N ASP A 66 -1.66 15.42 10.35
CA ASP A 66 -1.62 16.84 10.73
C ASP A 66 -0.62 17.62 9.86
N ARG A 67 0.56 17.05 9.61
CA ARG A 67 1.57 17.65 8.70
C ARG A 67 1.08 17.78 7.26
N MET A 68 0.00 17.09 6.90
CA MET A 68 -0.59 17.04 5.56
C MET A 68 -1.94 17.78 5.49
N ALA A 69 -2.23 18.61 6.50
CA ALA A 69 -3.43 19.43 6.67
C ALA A 69 -4.66 18.72 7.26
N PHE A 70 -4.51 17.66 8.05
CA PHE A 70 -5.63 17.20 8.89
C PHE A 70 -6.07 18.32 9.87
N PRO A 71 -7.38 18.53 10.10
CA PRO A 71 -8.54 17.83 9.54
C PRO A 71 -9.11 18.45 8.24
N GLU A 72 -8.46 19.47 7.67
CA GLU A 72 -8.87 20.18 6.44
C GLU A 72 -8.81 19.29 5.19
N PRO A 73 -9.56 19.62 4.11
CA PRO A 73 -9.53 18.85 2.87
C PRO A 73 -8.12 18.67 2.29
N ILE A 74 -7.75 17.41 2.05
CA ILE A 74 -6.42 17.03 1.57
C ILE A 74 -6.30 17.17 0.04
N ARG A 75 -5.22 17.80 -0.45
CA ARG A 75 -4.90 17.84 -1.89
C ARG A 75 -4.16 16.58 -2.33
N THR A 76 -4.20 16.25 -3.62
CA THR A 76 -3.54 15.05 -4.19
C THR A 76 -2.08 14.90 -3.79
N ARG A 77 -1.28 15.99 -3.82
CA ARG A 77 0.14 15.95 -3.44
C ARG A 77 0.32 15.64 -1.94
N GLN A 78 -0.53 16.18 -1.08
CA GLN A 78 -0.51 15.92 0.36
C GLN A 78 -0.94 14.48 0.64
N ALA A 79 -1.91 13.96 -0.11
CA ALA A 79 -2.36 12.57 -0.03
C ALA A 79 -1.24 11.57 -0.33
N SER A 80 -0.50 11.77 -1.43
CA SER A 80 0.66 10.92 -1.74
C SER A 80 1.77 11.02 -0.68
N SER A 81 2.01 12.21 -0.11
CA SER A 81 2.99 12.39 0.96
C SER A 81 2.57 11.70 2.27
N PHE A 82 1.29 11.82 2.65
CA PHE A 82 0.72 11.08 3.77
C PHE A 82 0.90 9.57 3.58
N ASP A 83 0.51 9.05 2.42
CA ASP A 83 0.57 7.62 2.11
C ASP A 83 2.00 7.09 2.20
N GLY A 84 2.97 7.82 1.65
CA GLY A 84 4.39 7.44 1.73
C GLY A 84 4.91 7.42 3.17
N GLN A 85 4.70 8.48 3.94
CA GLN A 85 5.17 8.55 5.34
C GLN A 85 4.48 7.50 6.23
N CYS A 86 3.17 7.31 6.07
CA CYS A 86 2.38 6.36 6.83
C CYS A 86 2.74 4.91 6.46
N ALA A 87 3.03 4.61 5.19
CA ALA A 87 3.55 3.31 4.77
C ALA A 87 4.87 2.95 5.46
N VAL A 88 5.83 3.89 5.50
CA VAL A 88 7.10 3.69 6.19
C VAL A 88 6.89 3.46 7.68
N PHE A 89 6.08 4.29 8.33
CA PHE A 89 5.76 4.14 9.75
C PHE A 89 5.11 2.79 10.07
N LEU A 90 4.05 2.42 9.33
CA LEU A 90 3.31 1.16 9.54
C LEU A 90 4.21 -0.06 9.37
N HIS A 91 5.09 -0.06 8.38
CA HIS A 91 5.96 -1.21 8.11
C HIS A 91 7.18 -1.26 9.04
N ARG A 92 7.83 -0.11 9.29
CA ARG A 92 9.10 -0.04 10.04
C ARG A 92 8.91 0.03 11.55
N GLU A 93 7.92 0.78 12.02
CA GLU A 93 7.84 1.24 13.42
C GLU A 93 6.63 0.68 14.16
N ALA A 94 5.50 0.46 13.49
CA ALA A 94 4.28 -0.03 14.15
C ALA A 94 4.40 -1.46 14.71
N GLY A 95 5.41 -2.23 14.27
CA GLY A 95 5.69 -3.57 14.78
C GLY A 95 4.59 -4.58 14.46
N ILE A 96 3.85 -4.37 13.36
CA ILE A 96 2.83 -5.29 12.84
C ILE A 96 3.55 -6.42 12.10
N PRO A 97 3.48 -7.68 12.59
CA PRO A 97 4.13 -8.79 11.91
C PRO A 97 3.36 -9.16 10.63
N PRO A 98 4.03 -9.73 9.60
CA PRO A 98 3.38 -10.14 8.35
C PRO A 98 2.19 -11.09 8.56
N THR A 99 2.23 -11.92 9.61
CA THR A 99 1.13 -12.83 9.97
C THR A 99 -0.14 -12.07 10.34
N GLU A 100 -0.03 -10.98 11.11
CA GLU A 100 -1.18 -10.14 11.46
C GLU A 100 -1.59 -9.24 10.29
N ALA A 101 -0.62 -8.67 9.58
CA ALA A 101 -0.86 -7.84 8.39
C ALA A 101 -1.57 -8.60 7.25
N SER A 102 -1.45 -9.93 7.19
CA SER A 102 -2.19 -10.74 6.22
C SER A 102 -3.69 -10.85 6.49
N ARG A 103 -4.15 -10.41 7.67
CA ARG A 103 -5.53 -10.60 8.11
C ARG A 103 -6.41 -9.39 7.83
N GLU A 104 -7.55 -9.64 7.18
CA GLU A 104 -8.53 -8.59 6.89
C GLU A 104 -9.15 -7.97 8.14
N ASP A 105 -9.34 -8.76 9.20
CA ASP A 105 -9.99 -8.32 10.43
C ASP A 105 -9.13 -7.36 11.26
N VAL A 106 -7.80 -7.44 11.18
CA VAL A 106 -6.87 -6.45 11.75
C VAL A 106 -7.05 -5.09 11.08
N TRP A 107 -7.06 -5.06 9.74
CA TRP A 107 -7.22 -3.81 9.00
C TRP A 107 -8.62 -3.21 9.13
N ALA A 108 -9.63 -4.06 9.27
CA ALA A 108 -10.98 -3.64 9.60
C ALA A 108 -11.03 -2.94 10.97
N PHE A 109 -10.30 -3.45 11.97
CA PHE A 109 -10.17 -2.78 13.26
C PHE A 109 -9.51 -1.40 13.11
N PHE A 110 -8.41 -1.31 12.36
CA PHE A 110 -7.72 -0.04 12.13
C PHE A 110 -8.64 0.99 11.45
N GLY A 111 -9.38 0.58 10.42
CA GLY A 111 -10.23 1.46 9.66
C GLY A 111 -11.53 1.85 10.37
N CYS A 112 -12.16 0.93 11.09
CA CYS A 112 -13.49 1.15 11.69
C CYS A 112 -13.44 1.59 13.16
N VAL A 113 -12.37 1.29 13.89
CA VAL A 113 -12.30 1.51 15.35
C VAL A 113 -11.15 2.44 15.69
N LEU A 114 -9.92 2.13 15.25
CA LEU A 114 -8.74 2.86 15.71
C LEU A 114 -8.63 4.26 15.11
N LEU A 115 -8.75 4.37 13.78
CA LEU A 115 -8.50 5.60 13.02
C LEU A 115 -9.57 5.89 11.95
N PRO A 116 -10.88 5.80 12.27
CA PRO A 116 -11.93 6.07 11.30
C PRO A 116 -11.93 7.53 10.81
N ASP A 117 -11.50 8.46 11.65
CA ASP A 117 -11.25 9.87 11.36
C ASP A 117 -10.25 10.07 10.22
N VAL A 118 -9.11 9.37 10.29
CA VAL A 118 -8.06 9.47 9.26
C VAL A 118 -8.53 8.85 7.94
N VAL A 119 -9.31 7.76 7.98
CA VAL A 119 -9.93 7.20 6.77
C VAL A 119 -10.88 8.21 6.12
N ARG A 120 -11.75 8.85 6.92
CA ARG A 120 -12.69 9.87 6.44
C ARG A 120 -11.99 11.09 5.87
N TRP A 121 -10.95 11.58 6.54
CA TRP A 121 -10.17 12.70 6.04
C TRP A 121 -9.47 12.36 4.72
N ARG A 122 -8.84 11.19 4.62
CA ARG A 122 -8.05 10.78 3.45
C ARG A 122 -8.89 10.56 2.19
N TRP A 123 -10.14 10.09 2.34
CA TRP A 123 -10.98 9.64 1.21
C TRP A 123 -12.32 10.36 1.07
N GLY A 124 -12.75 11.09 2.09
CA GLY A 124 -14.06 11.72 2.13
C GLY A 124 -14.09 13.04 1.38
N GLY A 125 -13.09 13.91 1.56
CA GLY A 125 -13.06 15.23 0.92
C GLY A 125 -14.34 16.06 1.18
N GLY A 126 -15.00 15.86 2.32
CA GLY A 126 -16.32 16.45 2.64
C GLY A 126 -17.54 15.69 2.10
N GLN A 127 -17.34 14.57 1.42
CA GLN A 127 -18.37 13.66 0.88
C GLN A 127 -18.26 12.26 1.49
N LYS A 128 -19.08 11.33 1.00
CA LYS A 128 -19.08 9.92 1.38
C LYS A 128 -17.77 9.23 0.99
N SER A 129 -17.13 8.55 1.93
CA SER A 129 -15.95 7.73 1.65
C SER A 129 -16.37 6.36 1.10
N PRO A 130 -15.57 5.74 0.21
CA PRO A 130 -15.81 4.35 -0.16
C PRO A 130 -15.66 3.41 1.05
N VAL A 131 -16.64 2.53 1.24
CA VAL A 131 -16.72 1.61 2.40
C VAL A 131 -15.51 0.68 2.48
N ASP A 132 -14.97 0.25 1.33
CA ASP A 132 -13.80 -0.62 1.25
C ASP A 132 -12.51 0.01 1.80
N ARG A 133 -12.47 1.33 2.01
CA ARG A 133 -11.34 2.02 2.66
C ARG A 133 -11.30 1.83 4.18
N PHE A 134 -12.42 1.44 4.78
CA PHE A 134 -12.54 1.09 6.20
C PHE A 134 -12.32 -0.41 6.41
N LEU A 135 -12.85 -1.23 5.50
CA LEU A 135 -12.79 -2.68 5.59
C LEU A 135 -11.41 -3.22 5.22
N GLY A 136 -11.07 -4.42 5.70
CA GLY A 136 -9.82 -5.09 5.36
C GLY A 136 -9.87 -6.01 4.15
N GLY A 137 -10.84 -5.84 3.24
CA GLY A 137 -11.01 -6.73 2.08
C GLY A 137 -9.74 -6.90 1.24
N ASP A 138 -9.63 -8.04 0.55
CA ASP A 138 -8.46 -8.41 -0.27
C ASP A 138 -7.13 -8.37 0.52
N ARG A 139 -7.08 -8.97 1.73
CA ARG A 139 -5.90 -8.96 2.65
C ARG A 139 -5.45 -7.55 3.07
N GLY A 140 -6.39 -6.60 3.13
CA GLY A 140 -6.11 -5.21 3.46
C GLY A 140 -5.61 -4.37 2.30
N LEU A 141 -5.52 -4.90 1.08
CA LEU A 141 -4.98 -4.18 -0.07
C LEU A 141 -5.84 -2.98 -0.48
N ARG A 142 -7.15 -3.00 -0.23
CA ARG A 142 -8.03 -1.84 -0.45
C ARG A 142 -8.17 -0.93 0.76
N ASN A 143 -7.87 -1.46 1.95
CA ASN A 143 -7.95 -0.73 3.21
C ASN A 143 -7.00 0.47 3.23
N THR A 144 -7.36 1.52 3.95
CA THR A 144 -6.52 2.72 4.08
C THR A 144 -5.15 2.40 4.64
N PHE A 145 -5.04 1.59 5.69
CA PHE A 145 -3.76 1.31 6.36
C PHE A 145 -3.12 0.03 5.83
N GLY A 146 -3.91 -1.00 5.57
CA GLY A 146 -3.40 -2.28 5.06
C GLY A 146 -2.64 -2.14 3.75
N ARG A 147 -3.15 -1.32 2.82
CA ARG A 147 -2.46 -1.06 1.54
C ARG A 147 -1.10 -0.41 1.74
N LEU A 148 -0.97 0.44 2.76
CA LEU A 148 0.25 1.17 3.06
C LEU A 148 1.28 0.28 3.73
N TRP A 149 0.85 -0.62 4.63
CA TRP A 149 1.72 -1.65 5.18
C TRP A 149 2.27 -2.56 4.08
N TRP A 150 1.41 -3.07 3.19
CA TRP A 150 1.83 -3.91 2.07
C TRP A 150 2.71 -3.18 1.07
N ARG A 151 2.46 -1.88 0.84
CA ARG A 151 3.36 -1.01 0.06
C ARG A 151 4.75 -0.98 0.68
N GLY A 152 4.86 -0.83 2.01
CA GLY A 152 6.12 -0.89 2.73
C GLY A 152 6.80 -2.26 2.60
N GLU A 153 6.06 -3.35 2.84
CA GLU A 153 6.56 -4.73 2.79
C GLU A 153 7.09 -5.13 1.40
N LEU A 154 6.40 -4.72 0.33
CA LEU A 154 6.75 -5.10 -1.04
C LEU A 154 7.80 -4.20 -1.67
N LEU A 155 7.88 -2.92 -1.27
CA LEU A 155 8.79 -1.95 -1.89
C LEU A 155 9.98 -1.58 -1.02
N ARG A 156 10.08 -2.10 0.21
CA ARG A 156 11.30 -1.98 1.01
C ARG A 156 12.42 -2.68 0.26
N ASP A 157 13.52 -1.98 0.10
CA ASP A 157 14.67 -2.49 -0.58
C ASP A 157 15.87 -2.59 0.33
N ASP A 158 16.19 -3.82 0.71
CA ASP A 158 17.32 -4.14 1.56
C ASP A 158 18.52 -4.70 0.77
N TRP A 159 18.42 -4.84 -0.55
CA TRP A 159 19.43 -5.54 -1.37
C TRP A 159 20.60 -4.65 -1.78
N TRP A 160 20.42 -3.32 -1.75
CA TRP A 160 21.46 -2.36 -2.14
C TRP A 160 21.71 -1.36 -1.01
N ALA A 161 22.78 -1.62 -0.24
CA ALA A 161 23.11 -0.94 1.02
C ALA A 161 23.43 0.57 0.88
N ASP A 162 23.58 1.09 -0.33
CA ASP A 162 23.89 2.49 -0.63
C ASP A 162 22.65 3.40 -0.75
N ARG A 163 21.45 2.88 -0.47
CA ARG A 163 20.17 3.57 -0.74
C ARG A 163 19.26 3.61 0.46
N GLU A 164 18.39 4.62 0.47
CA GLU A 164 17.30 4.68 1.44
C GLU A 164 16.29 3.54 1.16
N PRO A 165 16.06 2.60 2.11
CA PRO A 165 15.29 1.38 1.84
C PRO A 165 13.86 1.62 1.38
N TYR A 166 13.29 2.79 1.71
CA TYR A 166 11.91 3.14 1.37
C TYR A 166 11.79 4.16 0.22
N GLU A 167 12.86 4.41 -0.54
CA GLU A 167 12.85 5.32 -1.70
C GLU A 167 11.66 5.04 -2.64
N LEU A 168 11.45 3.77 -3.01
CA LEU A 168 10.38 3.35 -3.91
C LEU A 168 8.97 3.61 -3.34
N VAL A 169 8.82 3.54 -2.02
CA VAL A 169 7.56 3.86 -1.33
C VAL A 169 7.20 5.33 -1.54
N HIS A 170 8.16 6.24 -1.67
CA HIS A 170 7.88 7.67 -1.88
C HIS A 170 7.73 8.06 -3.35
N VAL A 171 8.42 7.37 -4.26
CA VAL A 171 8.51 7.76 -5.68
C VAL A 171 7.42 7.13 -6.55
N LEU A 172 6.92 5.94 -6.19
CA LEU A 172 5.84 5.29 -6.94
C LEU A 172 4.47 5.92 -6.65
N LYS A 173 3.66 6.06 -7.69
CA LYS A 173 2.28 6.54 -7.58
C LYS A 173 1.34 5.38 -7.25
N ASP A 174 0.19 5.70 -6.65
CA ASP A 174 -0.80 4.70 -6.23
C ASP A 174 -1.27 3.81 -7.39
N ASP A 175 -1.49 4.36 -8.58
CA ASP A 175 -1.94 3.62 -9.76
C ASP A 175 -0.91 2.64 -10.31
N GLU A 176 0.37 2.97 -10.17
CA GLU A 176 1.51 2.12 -10.52
C GLU A 176 1.65 0.97 -9.52
N ILE A 177 1.46 1.26 -8.22
CA ILE A 177 1.48 0.26 -7.15
C ILE A 177 0.28 -0.67 -7.26
N VAL A 178 -0.92 -0.17 -7.56
CA VAL A 178 -2.12 -1.00 -7.81
C VAL A 178 -1.91 -1.94 -8.99
N GLY A 179 -1.24 -1.46 -10.05
CA GLY A 179 -0.86 -2.32 -11.20
C GLY A 179 0.09 -3.45 -10.83
N PHE A 180 0.84 -3.25 -9.75
CA PHE A 180 1.86 -4.14 -9.26
C PHE A 180 1.34 -5.15 -8.23
N VAL A 181 0.63 -4.65 -7.21
CA VAL A 181 0.24 -5.36 -5.99
C VAL A 181 -1.17 -5.94 -6.09
N GLU A 182 -2.13 -5.17 -6.60
CA GLU A 182 -3.56 -5.55 -6.56
C GLU A 182 -4.01 -6.35 -7.78
N ARG A 183 -3.61 -5.94 -8.99
CA ARG A 183 -4.11 -6.57 -10.23
C ARG A 183 -3.44 -7.89 -10.57
N ALA A 184 -2.23 -8.11 -10.07
CA ALA A 184 -1.43 -9.22 -10.52
C ALA A 184 -1.67 -10.49 -9.71
N ARG A 185 -1.80 -10.43 -8.37
CA ARG A 185 -1.44 -11.57 -7.48
C ARG A 185 -0.10 -12.25 -7.81
N ALA A 186 0.65 -11.73 -8.80
CA ALA A 186 1.75 -12.37 -9.48
C ALA A 186 3.09 -11.84 -8.99
N VAL A 187 3.08 -10.71 -8.28
CA VAL A 187 4.24 -10.28 -7.52
C VAL A 187 3.94 -10.42 -6.06
N MET A 188 4.26 -11.62 -5.56
CA MET A 188 4.18 -11.93 -4.14
C MET A 188 5.54 -11.81 -3.46
N SER A 189 6.63 -11.64 -4.21
CA SER A 189 7.95 -11.36 -3.67
C SER A 189 8.37 -9.92 -3.80
N ARG A 190 8.91 -9.43 -2.67
CA ARG A 190 9.58 -8.15 -2.53
C ARG A 190 10.73 -7.99 -3.52
N GLN A 191 11.49 -9.06 -3.82
CA GLN A 191 12.61 -9.00 -4.77
C GLN A 191 12.14 -8.63 -6.18
N THR A 192 11.11 -9.33 -6.65
CA THR A 192 10.47 -9.06 -7.94
C THR A 192 9.88 -7.65 -7.97
N ALA A 193 9.25 -7.23 -6.87
CA ALA A 193 8.69 -5.91 -6.69
C ALA A 193 9.68 -4.79 -6.88
N VAL A 194 10.74 -4.88 -6.11
CA VAL A 194 11.86 -3.97 -6.12
C VAL A 194 12.53 -3.95 -7.50
N ALA A 195 12.84 -5.10 -8.08
CA ALA A 195 13.56 -5.18 -9.35
C ALA A 195 12.79 -4.51 -10.50
N VAL A 196 11.50 -4.86 -10.67
CA VAL A 196 10.66 -4.30 -11.74
C VAL A 196 10.43 -2.80 -11.52
N ALA A 197 10.11 -2.38 -10.29
CA ALA A 197 9.92 -0.98 -9.96
C ALA A 197 11.17 -0.14 -10.26
N ARG A 198 12.35 -0.59 -9.81
CA ARG A 198 13.61 0.16 -10.01
C ARG A 198 13.97 0.30 -11.47
N GLU A 199 13.94 -0.79 -12.23
CA GLU A 199 14.35 -0.74 -13.64
C GLU A 199 13.37 0.09 -14.46
N THR A 200 12.07 0.02 -14.14
CA THR A 200 11.07 0.89 -14.77
C THR A 200 11.31 2.36 -14.45
N MET A 201 11.63 2.67 -13.19
CA MET A 201 11.98 4.03 -12.75
C MET A 201 13.25 4.55 -13.42
N ARG A 202 14.28 3.71 -13.58
CA ARG A 202 15.53 4.07 -14.27
C ARG A 202 15.29 4.41 -15.74
N ALA A 203 14.44 3.65 -16.43
CA ALA A 203 14.09 3.93 -17.82
C ALA A 203 13.26 5.22 -17.94
N ALA A 204 12.29 5.43 -17.04
CA ALA A 204 11.49 6.65 -17.01
C ALA A 204 12.33 7.92 -16.73
N ALA A 205 13.34 7.84 -15.85
CA ALA A 205 14.23 8.97 -15.55
C ALA A 205 15.21 9.32 -16.68
N ARG A 206 15.35 8.45 -17.69
CA ARG A 206 16.20 8.68 -18.87
C ARG A 206 15.41 9.28 -20.04
N ASP A 207 14.17 9.69 -19.81
CA ASP A 207 13.23 10.21 -20.82
C ASP A 207 13.13 9.32 -22.08
N GLN A 208 13.25 8.00 -21.88
CA GLN A 208 13.18 7.01 -22.96
C GLN A 208 11.75 6.77 -23.46
N VAL A 209 10.75 7.31 -22.76
CA VAL A 209 9.33 7.13 -23.04
C VAL A 209 8.56 8.40 -22.71
N ASP A 210 7.55 8.72 -23.52
CA ASP A 210 6.68 9.89 -23.32
C ASP A 210 5.80 9.75 -22.06
N SER A 211 5.51 8.51 -21.65
CA SER A 211 4.60 8.22 -20.54
C SER A 211 5.12 7.10 -19.65
N ARG A 212 5.53 7.47 -18.42
CA ARG A 212 5.88 6.54 -17.34
C ARG A 212 4.76 5.53 -17.07
N MET A 213 3.50 5.98 -17.10
CA MET A 213 2.36 5.10 -16.87
C MET A 213 2.17 4.07 -17.99
N GLU A 214 2.40 4.45 -19.25
CA GLU A 214 2.35 3.50 -20.37
C GLU A 214 3.48 2.48 -20.29
N LEU A 215 4.70 2.93 -19.93
CA LEU A 215 5.83 2.03 -19.69
C LEU A 215 5.52 1.01 -18.59
N PHE A 216 5.04 1.46 -17.42
CA PHE A 216 4.64 0.55 -16.34
C PHE A 216 3.61 -0.47 -16.82
N ARG A 217 2.58 -0.03 -17.57
CA ARG A 217 1.54 -0.93 -18.08
C ARG A 217 2.10 -1.96 -19.06
N ASP A 218 3.00 -1.58 -19.97
CA ASP A 218 3.60 -2.51 -20.92
C ASP A 218 4.54 -3.51 -20.22
N VAL A 219 5.38 -3.03 -19.30
CA VAL A 219 6.28 -3.87 -18.49
C VAL A 219 5.48 -4.92 -17.73
N MET A 220 4.39 -4.53 -17.06
CA MET A 220 3.55 -5.47 -16.32
C MET A 220 2.88 -6.52 -17.22
N LYS A 221 2.45 -6.15 -18.44
CA LYS A 221 1.91 -7.14 -19.40
C LYS A 221 2.96 -8.17 -19.78
N ARG A 222 4.21 -7.74 -20.03
CA ARG A 222 5.31 -8.65 -20.37
C ARG A 222 5.72 -9.51 -19.18
N PHE A 223 5.80 -8.90 -18.01
CA PHE A 223 6.09 -9.58 -16.75
C PHE A 223 5.11 -10.74 -16.52
N LEU A 224 3.81 -10.48 -16.61
CA LEU A 224 2.76 -11.50 -16.45
C LEU A 224 2.83 -12.57 -17.54
N ARG A 225 3.04 -12.18 -18.80
CA ARG A 225 3.16 -13.13 -19.91
C ARG A 225 4.35 -14.08 -19.73
N ARG A 226 5.51 -13.56 -19.32
CA ARG A 226 6.73 -14.35 -19.11
C ARG A 226 6.68 -15.15 -17.80
N GLY A 227 5.96 -14.65 -16.79
CA GLY A 227 5.71 -15.35 -15.53
C GLY A 227 4.88 -16.63 -15.67
N ALA A 228 4.20 -16.83 -16.82
CA ALA A 228 3.57 -18.11 -17.14
C ALA A 228 4.58 -19.24 -17.42
N LEU A 229 5.84 -18.90 -17.73
CA LEU A 229 6.90 -19.84 -18.08
C LEU A 229 8.09 -19.79 -17.12
N ILE A 230 8.29 -18.65 -16.45
CA ILE A 230 9.41 -18.42 -15.53
C ILE A 230 8.88 -18.31 -14.11
N ASN A 231 9.44 -19.12 -13.21
CA ASN A 231 9.25 -18.93 -11.78
C ASN A 231 10.21 -17.85 -11.26
N TYR A 232 9.75 -16.59 -11.20
CA TYR A 232 10.57 -15.48 -10.70
C TYR A 232 11.01 -15.65 -9.24
N GLU A 233 10.26 -16.40 -8.44
CA GLU A 233 10.58 -16.68 -7.04
C GLU A 233 11.80 -17.59 -6.87
N ALA A 234 12.19 -18.30 -7.94
CA ALA A 234 13.39 -19.16 -7.93
C ALA A 234 14.66 -18.41 -8.36
N LEU A 235 14.54 -17.18 -8.85
CA LEU A 235 15.67 -16.38 -9.31
C LEU A 235 16.37 -15.72 -8.14
N ASP A 236 17.70 -15.60 -8.22
CA ASP A 236 18.44 -14.77 -7.29
C ASP A 236 18.25 -13.26 -7.57
N PRO A 237 18.66 -12.37 -6.66
CA PRO A 237 18.46 -10.92 -6.83
C PRO A 237 19.06 -10.32 -8.10
N GLU A 238 20.20 -10.80 -8.58
CA GLU A 238 20.82 -10.28 -9.81
C GLU A 238 20.15 -10.88 -11.05
N GLU A 239 19.78 -12.16 -11.04
CA GLU A 239 18.99 -12.80 -12.10
C GLU A 239 17.65 -12.09 -12.30
N MET A 240 16.92 -11.84 -11.21
CA MET A 240 15.64 -11.13 -11.27
C MET A 240 15.82 -9.69 -11.79
N ARG A 241 16.93 -9.04 -11.43
CA ARG A 241 17.27 -7.72 -11.96
C ARG A 241 17.59 -7.74 -13.45
N MET A 242 18.31 -8.75 -13.94
CA MET A 242 18.54 -8.93 -15.39
C MET A 242 17.21 -9.12 -16.14
N VAL A 243 16.32 -9.97 -15.61
CA VAL A 243 14.99 -10.17 -16.18
C VAL A 243 14.18 -8.86 -16.18
N ALA A 244 14.18 -8.10 -15.08
CA ALA A 244 13.49 -6.82 -15.01
C ALA A 244 14.03 -5.82 -16.05
N ARG A 245 15.36 -5.76 -16.24
CA ARG A 245 15.99 -4.92 -17.27
C ARG A 245 15.57 -5.31 -18.67
N GLU A 246 15.54 -6.61 -18.98
CA GLU A 246 15.09 -7.11 -20.28
C GLU A 246 13.65 -6.71 -20.56
N LEU A 247 12.75 -6.93 -19.59
CA LEU A 247 11.34 -6.56 -19.71
C LEU A 247 11.16 -5.06 -20.00
N VAL A 248 11.89 -4.21 -19.27
CA VAL A 248 11.87 -2.75 -19.45
C VAL A 248 12.42 -2.34 -20.81
N ALA A 249 13.57 -2.89 -21.23
CA ALA A 249 14.18 -2.59 -22.52
C ALA A 249 13.25 -2.97 -23.69
N GLU A 250 12.60 -4.13 -23.62
CA GLU A 250 11.62 -4.55 -24.61
C GLU A 250 10.40 -3.61 -24.65
N SER A 251 9.93 -3.15 -23.49
CA SER A 251 8.81 -2.21 -23.39
C SER A 251 9.15 -0.84 -23.97
N VAL A 252 10.32 -0.29 -23.66
CA VAL A 252 10.82 0.96 -24.26
C VAL A 252 10.83 0.86 -25.78
N LYS A 253 11.45 -0.20 -26.34
CA LYS A 253 11.51 -0.42 -27.79
C LYS A 253 10.13 -0.52 -28.44
N ALA A 254 9.19 -1.18 -27.77
CA ALA A 254 7.82 -1.32 -28.29
C ALA A 254 7.04 0.00 -28.29
N LEU A 255 7.21 0.82 -27.25
CA LEU A 255 6.56 2.12 -27.14
C LEU A 255 7.15 3.14 -28.13
N GLU A 256 8.47 3.19 -28.30
CA GLU A 256 9.11 4.01 -29.34
C GLU A 256 8.59 3.65 -30.75
N GLY A 257 8.47 2.35 -31.05
CA GLY A 257 7.93 1.88 -32.33
C GLY A 257 6.43 2.18 -32.51
N ALA A 258 5.67 2.30 -31.42
CA ALA A 258 4.28 2.74 -31.47
C ALA A 258 4.16 4.25 -31.69
N SER A 259 4.95 5.07 -31.00
CA SER A 259 4.99 6.53 -31.19
C SER A 259 5.39 6.91 -32.60
N ARG A 260 6.44 6.27 -33.17
CA ARG A 260 6.85 6.51 -34.58
C ARG A 260 5.75 6.18 -35.59
N ARG A 261 4.98 5.12 -35.37
CA ARG A 261 3.85 4.75 -36.25
C ARG A 261 2.70 5.74 -36.14
N ARG A 262 2.41 6.28 -34.95
CA ARG A 262 1.39 7.33 -34.77
C ARG A 262 1.79 8.64 -35.43
N ALA A 263 3.08 8.99 -35.44
CA ALA A 263 3.58 10.21 -36.07
C ALA A 263 3.66 10.14 -37.62
N ALA A 264 3.55 8.94 -38.19
CA ALA A 264 3.61 8.70 -39.64
C ALA A 264 2.22 8.63 -40.31
N VAL A 265 1.14 8.80 -39.53
CA VAL A 265 -0.26 8.82 -39.95
C VAL A 265 -0.80 10.22 -39.75
#